data_AF-A0A8H8TX26-F1
#
_entry.id   AF-A0A8H8TX26-F1
#
_cell.length_a   1.000
_cell.length_b   1.000
_cell.length_c   1.000
_cell.angle_alpha   90.00
_cell.angle_beta   90.00
_cell.angle_gamma   90.00
#
_symmetry.space_group_name_H-M   'P 1'
#
loop_
_entity.id
_entity.type
_entity.pdbx_description
1 polymer ?
#
loop_
_entity_poly.entity_id
_entity_poly.type
_entity_poly.pdbx_seq_one_letter_code
_entity_poly.pdbx_strand_id
1 'polypeptide(L)'
;MTSYDFKIFKVYIKITHSGVCGTDEHYRTYDMALGHLAVQFANKLGCEVVALSGTETKKDEALKLGAHHFVATKGVSDVKVPRKVDHLLVTTNQMPDWDQYKSILAPRASIYPLTTTDFKTKLVLPHMQFMLSGWMLIGCTTSPKIVYQRMLDFAGLHGIEPMIEHFPVTK
;
A
#
# COMPACT_ATOMS: atom_id res chain seq x y z
N MET A 1 24.68 27.09 -8.03
CA MET A 1 23.35 26.54 -8.38
C MET A 1 23.38 25.06 -7.98
N THR A 2 23.07 24.77 -6.72
CA THR A 2 23.05 23.40 -6.18
C THR A 2 21.93 22.63 -6.86
N SER A 3 22.30 21.64 -7.67
CA SER A 3 21.38 20.67 -8.25
C SER A 3 20.64 19.97 -7.11
N TYR A 4 19.38 20.33 -6.89
CA TYR A 4 18.48 19.55 -6.06
C TYR A 4 18.24 18.24 -6.80
N ASP A 5 18.93 17.18 -6.35
CA ASP A 5 18.66 15.81 -6.74
C ASP A 5 17.22 15.51 -6.29
N PHE A 6 16.27 15.56 -7.23
CA PHE A 6 14.88 15.18 -6.98
C PHE A 6 14.89 13.69 -6.63
N LYS A 7 15.04 13.36 -5.34
CA LYS A 7 14.82 12.02 -4.83
C LYS A 7 13.39 11.63 -5.17
N ILE A 8 13.24 10.81 -6.20
CA ILE A 8 12.02 10.05 -6.47
C ILE A 8 11.68 9.31 -5.17
N PHE A 9 10.64 9.76 -4.47
CA PHE A 9 10.14 9.12 -3.26
C PHE A 9 9.63 7.73 -3.66
N LYS A 10 10.13 6.64 -3.05
CA LYS A 10 9.64 5.31 -3.39
C LYS A 10 8.52 4.92 -2.43
N VAL A 11 7.32 4.79 -2.97
CA VAL A 11 6.14 4.41 -2.22
C VAL A 11 5.78 2.98 -2.61
N TYR A 12 5.93 2.11 -1.64
CA TYR A 12 5.51 0.74 -1.73
C TYR A 12 4.06 0.63 -1.25
N ILE A 13 3.26 -0.15 -1.96
CA ILE A 13 1.87 -0.45 -1.61
C ILE A 13 1.68 -1.96 -1.65
N LYS A 14 1.39 -2.56 -0.50
CA LYS A 14 0.99 -3.96 -0.42
C LYS A 14 -0.47 -4.09 -0.81
N ILE A 15 -0.74 -4.54 -2.02
CA ILE A 15 -2.07 -4.90 -2.50
C ILE A 15 -2.43 -6.30 -1.98
N THR A 16 -3.35 -6.34 -1.04
CA THR A 16 -3.94 -7.59 -0.54
C THR A 16 -5.42 -7.40 -0.33
N HIS A 17 -6.15 -8.51 -0.18
CA HIS A 17 -7.60 -8.52 0.02
C HIS A 17 -7.95 -7.51 1.12
N SER A 18 -8.72 -6.49 0.78
CA SER A 18 -9.42 -5.68 1.76
C SER A 18 -10.56 -6.53 2.29
N GLY A 19 -10.48 -6.86 3.57
CA GLY A 19 -11.61 -7.39 4.31
C GLY A 19 -12.08 -6.32 5.28
N VAL A 20 -13.35 -5.94 5.10
CA VAL A 20 -14.24 -5.21 6.01
C VAL A 20 -14.23 -3.67 5.93
N CYS A 21 -14.57 -3.14 4.76
CA CYS A 21 -15.62 -2.13 4.62
C CYS A 21 -16.98 -2.85 4.49
N GLY A 22 -18.12 -2.24 4.86
CA GLY A 22 -19.45 -2.87 4.69
C GLY A 22 -19.76 -3.33 3.25
N THR A 23 -19.07 -2.77 2.25
CA THR A 23 -19.10 -3.21 0.84
C THR A 23 -18.26 -4.46 0.53
N ASP A 24 -17.26 -4.81 1.35
CA ASP A 24 -16.38 -5.97 1.12
C ASP A 24 -17.10 -7.31 1.36
N GLU A 25 -18.21 -7.34 2.11
CA GLU A 25 -19.02 -8.55 2.27
C GLU A 25 -19.65 -9.03 0.94
N HIS A 26 -19.80 -8.13 -0.03
CA HIS A 26 -20.38 -8.42 -1.35
C HIS A 26 -19.30 -8.56 -2.44
N TYR A 27 -18.03 -8.27 -2.13
CA TYR A 27 -16.93 -8.15 -3.08
C TYR A 27 -16.16 -9.49 -3.17
N ARG A 28 -16.60 -10.40 -4.04
CA ARG A 28 -15.99 -11.76 -4.22
C ARG A 28 -15.13 -11.91 -5.48
N THR A 29 -15.14 -10.91 -6.35
CA THR A 29 -14.65 -10.96 -7.74
C THR A 29 -13.30 -10.25 -7.92
N TYR A 30 -13.10 -9.13 -7.22
CA TYR A 30 -11.87 -8.34 -7.25
C TYR A 30 -11.25 -8.24 -5.87
N ASP A 31 -9.94 -8.31 -5.86
CA ASP A 31 -9.23 -8.77 -4.68
C ASP A 31 -8.31 -7.68 -4.10
N MET A 32 -8.70 -6.43 -4.36
CA MET A 32 -7.93 -5.21 -4.12
C MET A 32 -8.88 -4.00 -3.98
N ALA A 33 -9.16 -3.52 -2.76
CA ALA A 33 -9.84 -2.23 -2.56
C ALA A 33 -8.84 -1.09 -2.28
N LEU A 34 -8.34 -0.94 -1.05
CA LEU A 34 -7.53 0.25 -0.71
C LEU A 34 -6.25 0.37 -1.55
N GLY A 35 -5.65 -0.76 -1.92
CA GLY A 35 -4.39 -0.80 -2.66
C GLY A 35 -4.44 -0.27 -4.09
N HIS A 36 -5.56 -0.39 -4.83
CA HIS A 36 -5.58 0.01 -6.25
C HIS A 36 -5.50 1.52 -6.42
N LEU A 37 -6.20 2.29 -5.58
CA LEU A 37 -6.11 3.74 -5.58
C LEU A 37 -4.72 4.18 -5.14
N ALA A 38 -4.19 3.58 -4.08
CA ALA A 38 -2.87 3.93 -3.59
C ALA A 38 -1.80 3.80 -4.70
N VAL A 39 -1.84 2.74 -5.53
CA VAL A 39 -0.90 2.56 -6.65
C VAL A 39 -1.03 3.68 -7.68
N GLN A 40 -2.26 4.04 -8.06
CA GLN A 40 -2.51 5.13 -8.99
C GLN A 40 -2.00 6.46 -8.44
N PHE A 41 -2.35 6.81 -7.19
CA PHE A 41 -1.89 8.05 -6.56
C PHE A 41 -0.36 8.11 -6.46
N ALA A 42 0.29 7.05 -5.98
CA ALA A 42 1.74 7.01 -5.84
C ALA A 42 2.44 7.17 -7.20
N ASN A 43 1.96 6.49 -8.24
CA ASN A 43 2.49 6.62 -9.60
C ASN A 43 2.38 8.08 -10.08
N LYS A 44 1.21 8.71 -9.94
CA LYS A 44 0.97 10.10 -10.38
C LYS A 44 1.71 11.14 -9.56
N LEU A 45 2.04 10.84 -8.30
CA LEU A 45 2.93 11.65 -7.46
C LEU A 45 4.40 11.54 -7.88
N GLY A 46 4.72 10.72 -8.89
CA GLY A 46 6.08 10.52 -9.39
C GLY A 46 6.88 9.52 -8.56
N CYS A 47 6.21 8.65 -7.81
CA CYS A 47 6.88 7.63 -7.01
C CYS A 47 7.19 6.38 -7.83
N GLU A 48 8.32 5.73 -7.54
CA GLU A 48 8.56 4.36 -8.01
C GLU A 48 7.73 3.40 -7.16
N VAL A 49 6.78 2.72 -7.79
CA VAL A 49 5.76 1.90 -7.10
C VAL A 49 6.07 0.42 -7.23
N VAL A 50 6.16 -0.26 -6.09
CA VAL A 50 6.25 -1.73 -6.01
C VAL A 50 4.96 -2.25 -5.38
N ALA A 51 4.25 -3.10 -6.12
CA ALA A 51 3.07 -3.80 -5.64
C ALA A 51 3.45 -5.16 -5.09
N LEU A 52 3.07 -5.46 -3.83
CA LEU A 52 3.15 -6.83 -3.32
C LEU A 52 1.78 -7.44 -3.14
N SER A 53 1.68 -8.71 -3.51
CA SER A 53 0.51 -9.52 -3.19
C SER A 53 0.91 -10.92 -2.75
N GLY A 54 -0.02 -11.65 -2.14
CA GLY A 54 0.24 -13.05 -1.79
C GLY A 54 0.48 -13.90 -3.03
N THR A 55 -0.35 -13.73 -4.06
CA THR A 55 -0.34 -14.53 -5.29
C THR A 55 -0.04 -13.67 -6.51
N GLU A 56 0.39 -14.30 -7.60
CA GLU A 56 0.66 -13.63 -8.90
C GLU A 56 -0.61 -13.18 -9.63
N THR A 57 -1.80 -13.57 -9.16
CA THR A 57 -3.09 -13.31 -9.82
C THR A 57 -3.39 -11.84 -10.09
N LYS A 58 -2.81 -10.92 -9.32
CA LYS A 58 -3.04 -9.46 -9.43
C LYS A 58 -1.93 -8.72 -10.17
N LYS A 59 -0.96 -9.45 -10.72
CA LYS A 59 0.22 -8.82 -11.33
C LYS A 59 -0.17 -7.91 -12.49
N ASP A 60 -0.94 -8.44 -13.44
CA ASP A 60 -1.31 -7.69 -14.64
C ASP A 60 -2.17 -6.46 -14.30
N GLU A 61 -3.07 -6.61 -13.32
CA GLU A 61 -3.91 -5.53 -12.82
C GLU A 61 -3.09 -4.44 -12.11
N ALA A 62 -2.17 -4.83 -11.21
CA ALA A 62 -1.30 -3.89 -10.51
C ALA A 62 -0.40 -3.11 -11.47
N LEU A 63 0.17 -3.77 -12.49
CA LEU A 63 0.96 -3.12 -13.52
C LEU A 63 0.12 -2.15 -14.37
N LYS A 64 -1.10 -2.55 -14.75
CA LYS A 64 -2.04 -1.70 -15.49
C LYS A 64 -2.41 -0.43 -14.71
N LEU A 65 -2.52 -0.52 -13.38
CA LEU A 65 -2.82 0.61 -12.50
C LEU A 65 -1.63 1.55 -12.26
N GLY A 66 -0.42 1.20 -12.73
CA GLY A 66 0.77 2.04 -12.62
C GLY A 66 1.82 1.54 -11.62
N ALA A 67 1.74 0.30 -11.15
CA ALA A 67 2.87 -0.32 -10.46
C ALA A 67 4.03 -0.50 -11.46
N HIS A 68 5.25 -0.18 -11.03
CA HIS A 68 6.46 -0.37 -11.84
C HIS A 68 6.98 -1.80 -11.69
N HIS A 69 6.84 -2.35 -10.48
CA HIS A 69 7.27 -3.70 -10.14
C HIS A 69 6.16 -4.44 -9.40
N PHE A 70 6.13 -5.76 -9.55
CA PHE A 70 5.23 -6.63 -8.80
C PHE A 70 6.02 -7.80 -8.20
N VAL A 71 5.75 -8.15 -6.95
CA VAL A 71 6.36 -9.32 -6.31
C VAL A 71 5.32 -10.09 -5.49
N ALA A 72 5.20 -11.41 -5.76
CA ALA A 72 4.41 -12.30 -4.91
C ALA A 72 5.15 -12.68 -3.62
N THR A 73 4.42 -12.72 -2.50
CA THR A 73 4.98 -12.95 -1.17
C THR A 73 4.63 -14.32 -0.57
N LYS A 74 3.72 -15.09 -1.18
CA LYS A 74 3.34 -16.41 -0.63
C LYS A 74 4.45 -17.43 -0.89
N GLY A 75 4.87 -18.12 0.18
CA GLY A 75 5.90 -19.16 0.11
C GLY A 75 7.34 -18.64 0.03
N VAL A 76 7.54 -17.32 0.13
CA VAL A 76 8.86 -16.70 0.09
C VAL A 76 9.21 -16.16 1.47
N SER A 77 10.34 -16.56 2.04
CA SER A 77 10.81 -16.07 3.35
C SER A 77 11.49 -14.71 3.29
N ASP A 78 12.11 -14.37 2.15
CA ASP A 78 12.81 -13.10 1.94
C ASP A 78 12.35 -12.45 0.63
N VAL A 79 11.58 -11.37 0.75
CA VAL A 79 11.09 -10.62 -0.42
C VAL A 79 12.24 -9.81 -0.99
N LYS A 80 12.42 -9.85 -2.32
CA LYS A 80 13.44 -9.06 -3.00
C LYS A 80 12.79 -8.01 -3.87
N VAL A 81 13.28 -6.79 -3.75
CA VAL A 81 12.89 -5.65 -4.58
C VAL A 81 14.15 -5.04 -5.20
N PRO A 82 14.06 -4.44 -6.39
CA PRO A 82 15.22 -3.88 -7.07
C PRO A 82 15.90 -2.76 -6.26
N ARG A 83 15.12 -2.02 -5.47
CA ARG A 83 15.61 -0.97 -4.58
C ARG A 83 14.80 -0.97 -3.29
N LYS A 84 15.47 -0.67 -2.17
CA LYS A 84 14.80 -0.52 -0.88
C LYS A 84 13.77 0.61 -0.92
N VAL A 85 12.71 0.45 -0.14
CA VAL A 85 11.51 1.30 -0.14
C VAL A 85 11.51 2.26 1.03
N ASP A 86 11.06 3.49 0.80
CA ASP A 86 11.02 4.57 1.79
C ASP A 86 9.67 4.62 2.53
N HIS A 87 8.58 4.27 1.85
CA HIS A 87 7.23 4.25 2.42
C HIS A 87 6.56 2.90 2.18
N LEU A 88 6.03 2.26 3.23
CA LEU A 88 5.35 0.98 3.19
C LEU A 88 3.88 1.17 3.60
N LEU A 89 2.96 1.13 2.63
CA LEU A 89 1.52 1.09 2.88
C LEU A 89 1.06 -0.36 3.02
N VAL A 90 0.57 -0.72 4.21
CA VAL A 90 0.10 -2.08 4.51
C VAL A 90 -1.43 -2.09 4.49
N THR A 91 -2.02 -2.57 3.38
CA THR A 91 -3.48 -2.65 3.21
C THR A 91 -3.98 -4.10 3.25
N THR A 92 -3.39 -4.93 4.12
CA THR A 92 -3.81 -6.30 4.41
C THR A 92 -4.91 -6.36 5.45
N ASN A 93 -5.72 -7.41 5.42
CA ASN A 93 -6.63 -7.75 6.52
C ASN A 93 -5.95 -8.52 7.68
N GLN A 94 -4.64 -8.75 7.59
CA GLN A 94 -3.84 -9.47 8.58
C GLN A 94 -2.52 -8.75 8.80
N MET A 95 -1.92 -8.90 9.99
CA MET A 95 -0.60 -8.32 10.24
C MET A 95 0.45 -8.96 9.32
N PRO A 96 1.32 -8.17 8.68
CA PRO A 96 2.42 -8.71 7.90
C PRO A 96 3.47 -9.35 8.81
N ASP A 97 4.15 -10.39 8.31
CA ASP A 97 5.36 -10.89 8.94
C ASP A 97 6.52 -9.91 8.69
N TRP A 98 6.94 -9.16 9.71
CA TRP A 98 8.00 -8.15 9.58
C TRP A 98 9.36 -8.72 9.18
N ASP A 99 9.63 -9.99 9.50
CA ASP A 99 10.88 -10.63 9.12
C ASP A 99 10.98 -10.84 7.60
N GLN A 100 9.84 -11.02 6.94
CA GLN A 100 9.76 -11.13 5.49
C GLN A 100 10.10 -9.82 4.77
N TYR A 101 9.88 -8.66 5.42
CA TYR A 101 10.01 -7.33 4.80
C TYR A 101 11.25 -6.54 5.23
N LYS A 102 12.04 -7.05 6.18
CA LYS A 102 13.18 -6.29 6.71
C LYS A 102 14.28 -5.98 5.68
N SER A 103 14.43 -6.84 4.68
CA SER A 103 15.41 -6.69 3.61
C SER A 103 15.03 -5.60 2.60
N ILE A 104 13.72 -5.35 2.42
CA ILE A 104 13.20 -4.41 1.44
C ILE A 104 13.06 -2.99 1.96
N LEU A 105 13.02 -2.79 3.28
CA LEU A 105 12.85 -1.47 3.89
C LEU A 105 14.16 -0.68 3.93
N ALA A 106 14.12 0.56 3.47
CA ALA A 106 15.24 1.49 3.58
C ALA A 106 15.47 1.89 5.06
N PRO A 107 16.68 2.33 5.43
CA PRO A 107 16.86 3.05 6.69
C PRO A 107 15.89 4.24 6.77
N ARG A 108 15.25 4.42 7.92
CA ARG A 108 14.25 5.46 8.18
C ARG A 108 12.96 5.34 7.36
N ALA A 109 12.67 4.17 6.82
CA ALA A 109 11.41 3.92 6.13
C ALA A 109 10.20 4.18 7.04
N SER A 110 9.12 4.69 6.45
CA SER A 110 7.84 4.96 7.10
C SER A 110 6.84 3.86 6.78
N ILE A 111 6.21 3.30 7.80
CA ILE A 111 5.27 2.18 7.68
C ILE A 111 3.89 2.67 8.12
N TYR A 112 2.90 2.48 7.26
CA TYR A 112 1.51 2.91 7.45
C TYR A 112 0.61 1.67 7.55
N PRO A 113 0.32 1.20 8.78
CA PRO A 113 -0.60 0.09 8.98
C PRO A 113 -2.04 0.57 8.74
N LEU A 114 -2.57 0.30 7.56
CA LEU A 114 -3.98 0.53 7.19
C LEU A 114 -4.82 -0.75 7.32
N THR A 115 -4.27 -1.72 8.04
CA THR A 115 -4.85 -3.03 8.28
C THR A 115 -5.95 -2.95 9.34
N THR A 116 -7.11 -3.50 9.04
CA THR A 116 -8.22 -3.64 9.98
C THR A 116 -8.16 -5.01 10.64
N THR A 117 -8.05 -5.03 11.97
CA THR A 117 -8.09 -6.24 12.81
C THR A 117 -9.08 -6.04 13.96
N ASP A 118 -9.29 -7.06 14.79
CA ASP A 118 -10.03 -6.88 16.04
C ASP A 118 -9.26 -5.99 17.04
N PHE A 119 -9.96 -5.45 18.05
CA PHE A 119 -9.39 -4.62 19.11
C PHE A 119 -8.50 -5.40 20.10
N LYS A 120 -8.40 -6.73 19.97
CA LYS A 120 -7.57 -7.58 20.86
C LYS A 120 -6.20 -7.84 20.25
N THR A 121 -6.10 -7.81 18.93
CA THR A 121 -4.90 -8.07 18.16
C THR A 121 -3.87 -6.98 18.46
N LYS A 122 -2.70 -7.40 18.95
CA LYS A 122 -1.60 -6.51 19.27
C LYS A 122 -0.65 -6.41 18.08
N LEU A 123 -0.19 -5.19 17.82
CA LEU A 123 0.91 -4.96 16.90
C LEU A 123 2.23 -5.38 17.57
N VAL A 124 2.85 -6.45 17.06
CA VAL A 124 4.16 -6.92 17.50
C VAL A 124 5.21 -6.45 16.49
N LEU A 125 6.21 -5.71 16.95
CA LEU A 125 7.28 -5.15 16.11
C LEU A 125 8.65 -5.69 16.55
N PRO A 126 9.58 -5.97 15.60
CA PRO A 126 10.95 -6.33 15.93
C PRO A 126 11.71 -5.13 16.49
N HIS A 127 11.70 -4.99 17.82
CA HIS A 127 12.22 -3.81 18.53
C HIS A 127 13.63 -3.40 18.11
N MET A 128 14.57 -4.36 18.11
CA MET A 128 15.96 -4.10 17.73
C MET A 128 16.09 -3.62 16.29
N GLN A 129 15.31 -4.19 15.37
CA GLN A 129 15.34 -3.81 13.96
C GLN A 129 14.82 -2.39 13.75
N PHE A 130 13.73 -2.02 14.42
CA PHE A 130 13.17 -0.66 14.40
C PHE A 130 14.16 0.36 14.97
N MET A 131 14.80 0.04 16.09
CA MET A 131 15.79 0.90 16.73
C MET A 131 17.01 1.12 15.84
N LEU A 132 17.60 0.06 15.28
CA LEU A 132 18.80 0.16 14.44
C LEU A 132 18.53 0.80 13.08
N SER A 133 17.38 0.52 12.46
CA SER A 133 17.04 1.04 11.13
C SER A 133 16.35 2.40 11.19
N GLY A 134 15.89 2.83 12.37
CA GLY A 134 15.14 4.07 12.56
C GLY A 134 13.78 4.07 11.86
N TRP A 135 13.14 2.91 11.69
CA TRP A 135 11.83 2.81 11.03
C TRP A 135 10.74 3.53 11.84
N MET A 136 9.83 4.16 11.12
CA MET A 136 8.72 4.90 11.70
C MET A 136 7.42 4.16 11.45
N LEU A 137 6.57 4.08 12.46
CA LEU A 137 5.21 3.58 12.33
C LEU A 137 4.23 4.75 12.46
N ILE A 138 3.40 4.98 11.44
CA ILE A 138 2.50 6.12 11.36
C ILE A 138 1.07 5.61 11.21
N GLY A 139 0.31 5.66 12.31
CA GLY A 139 -1.12 5.34 12.31
C GLY A 139 -1.95 6.45 11.68
N CYS A 140 -2.92 6.08 10.85
CA CYS A 140 -3.87 7.00 10.23
C CYS A 140 -5.16 6.26 9.88
N THR A 141 -6.31 6.90 10.02
CA THR A 141 -7.61 6.36 9.61
C THR A 141 -8.31 7.27 8.61
N THR A 142 -8.28 8.58 8.84
CA THR A 142 -8.94 9.59 8.01
C THR A 142 -8.14 10.88 8.00
N SER A 143 -8.37 11.69 6.95
CA SER A 143 -7.76 13.01 6.81
C SER A 143 -8.77 14.14 6.99
N PRO A 144 -8.33 15.38 7.32
CA PRO A 144 -9.21 16.54 7.35
C PRO A 144 -9.85 16.85 5.98
N LYS A 145 -11.02 17.50 5.96
CA LYS A 145 -11.76 17.86 4.75
C LYS A 145 -10.90 18.54 3.67
N ILE A 146 -10.02 19.46 4.06
CA ILE A 146 -9.13 20.17 3.12
C ILE A 146 -8.20 19.21 2.36
N VAL A 147 -7.78 18.12 2.99
CA VAL A 147 -6.96 17.10 2.34
C VAL A 147 -7.78 16.31 1.32
N TYR A 148 -9.04 15.97 1.65
CA TYR A 148 -9.92 15.31 0.68
C TYR A 148 -10.19 16.17 -0.54
N GLN A 149 -10.42 17.48 -0.37
CA GLN A 149 -10.62 18.37 -1.52
C GLN A 149 -9.41 18.34 -2.45
N ARG A 150 -8.19 18.50 -1.90
CA ARG A 150 -6.94 18.45 -2.68
C ARG A 150 -6.73 17.09 -3.34
N MET A 151 -7.08 16.01 -2.64
CA MET A 151 -6.99 14.65 -3.17
C MET A 151 -7.95 14.44 -4.35
N LEU A 152 -9.19 14.94 -4.26
CA LEU A 152 -10.16 14.90 -5.36
C LEU A 152 -9.74 15.78 -6.54
N ASP A 153 -9.22 16.99 -6.28
CA ASP A 153 -8.70 17.88 -7.32
C ASP A 153 -7.53 17.22 -8.06
N PHE A 154 -6.62 16.57 -7.31
CA PHE A 154 -5.52 15.79 -7.87
C PHE A 154 -6.01 14.58 -8.68
N ALA A 155 -7.00 13.84 -8.15
CA ALA A 155 -7.58 12.70 -8.85
C ALA A 155 -8.21 13.13 -10.19
N GLY A 156 -8.97 14.22 -10.20
CA GLY A 156 -9.57 14.79 -11.41
C GLY A 156 -8.52 15.26 -12.42
N LEU A 157 -7.43 15.87 -11.97
CA LEU A 157 -6.34 16.34 -12.83
C LEU A 157 -5.58 15.17 -13.51
N HIS A 158 -5.40 14.06 -12.79
CA HIS A 158 -4.57 12.95 -13.24
C HIS A 158 -5.35 11.74 -13.76
N GLY A 159 -6.68 11.83 -13.81
CA GLY A 159 -7.55 10.74 -14.25
C GLY A 159 -7.44 9.50 -13.35
N ILE A 160 -7.35 9.70 -12.04
CA ILE A 160 -7.34 8.60 -11.07
C ILE A 160 -8.78 8.21 -10.77
N GLU A 161 -9.13 6.97 -11.08
CA GLU A 161 -10.48 6.45 -10.91
C GLU A 161 -10.46 5.16 -10.08
N PRO A 162 -11.44 4.99 -9.17
CA PRO A 162 -11.59 3.73 -8.46
C PRO A 162 -12.04 2.63 -9.42
N MET A 163 -11.60 1.41 -9.15
CA MET A 163 -12.19 0.24 -9.80
C MET A 163 -13.50 -0.06 -9.08
N ILE A 164 -14.60 0.03 -9.83
CA ILE A 164 -15.96 -0.09 -9.28
C ILE A 164 -16.71 -1.28 -9.86
N GLU A 165 -17.54 -1.88 -9.02
CA GLU A 165 -18.55 -2.86 -9.42
C GLU A 165 -19.91 -2.35 -8.93
N HIS A 166 -20.89 -2.31 -9.84
CA HIS A 166 -22.23 -1.82 -9.51
C HIS A 166 -23.13 -2.97 -9.08
N PHE A 167 -23.81 -2.79 -7.96
CA PHE A 167 -24.83 -3.70 -7.47
C PHE A 167 -26.19 -2.99 -7.40
N PRO A 168 -27.31 -3.69 -7.62
CA PRO A 168 -28.63 -3.13 -7.39
C PRO A 168 -28.81 -2.82 -5.89
N VAL A 169 -29.44 -1.69 -5.58
CA VAL A 169 -29.72 -1.27 -4.20
C VAL A 169 -30.78 -2.15 -3.54
N THR A 170 -31.63 -2.81 -4.35
CA THR A 170 -32.67 -3.73 -3.89
C THR A 170 -32.25 -5.17 -4.18
N LYS A 171 -32.37 -6.04 -3.18
CA LYS A 171 -32.23 -7.50 -3.36
C LYS A 171 -33.37 -8.08 -4.20
#